data_AF-A0A9E2PV14-F1
#
_entry.id   AF-A0A9E2PV14-F1
#
_cell.length_a   1.000
_cell.length_b   1.000
_cell.length_c   1.000
_cell.angle_alpha   90.00
_cell.angle_beta   90.00
_cell.angle_gamma   90.00
#
_symmetry.space_group_name_H-M   'P 1'
#
loop_
_entity.id
_entity.type
_entity.pdbx_description
1 polymer ?
#
loop_
_entity_poly.entity_id
_entity_poly.type
_entity_poly.pdbx_seq_one_letter_code
_entity_poly.pdbx_strand_id
1 'polypeptide(L)'
;MAVPANVENYTVPGGVKLFFDAGTGERDLGNITEVDIEGGTEELEHYSNRSGKRLKDKVIVLEEKLMLKFKFDEPVIENLKYYFKGGAIENLSPGTAAIVDQALVLNGVVLQSVGQYYGLSGVTVRQFLNKVFVYDGAAYTDRSAEADTLAGTPFTTLTDANDVLYLGKDTPFKEVYLDFAVHGSYGAVVVEYWDGNSWEAVTGLGGAAAALAADGKMQWTLPVDWAVTTINGYSAYYLKITATTPWTTPATINHIRQNCVANTDYVLDAGAAGEDGRIPGRIGRLVAGMLVDGEEVKVSFTYVTWASAQFSIAGASFVEGTARLEVHPDAGRGIRFDVVLPKAILKPNGSIGLDDKKWLEVPMTLEAMDNSALTPLAPLGYFKSYENVA
;
A
#
# COMPACT_ATOMS: atom_id res chain seq x y z
N MET A 1 27.73 -45.22 16.35
CA MET A 1 28.14 -45.98 17.56
C MET A 1 27.59 -45.25 18.77
N ALA A 2 27.25 -45.94 19.85
CA ALA A 2 26.80 -45.25 21.06
C ALA A 2 28.01 -44.60 21.74
N VAL A 3 27.99 -43.29 21.93
CA VAL A 3 29.06 -42.56 22.64
C VAL A 3 28.88 -42.85 24.14
N PRO A 4 29.81 -43.57 24.81
CA PRO A 4 29.70 -43.88 26.23
C PRO A 4 29.84 -42.59 27.07
N ALA A 5 29.28 -42.59 28.29
CA ALA A 5 29.44 -41.48 29.22
C ALA A 5 30.93 -41.25 29.55
N ASN A 6 31.43 -40.05 29.28
CA ASN A 6 32.82 -39.65 29.47
C ASN A 6 32.91 -38.14 29.78
N VAL A 7 33.94 -37.71 30.52
CA VAL A 7 34.25 -36.28 30.74
C VAL A 7 34.55 -35.54 29.44
N GLU A 8 35.06 -36.24 28.42
CA GLU A 8 35.26 -35.71 27.07
C GLU A 8 33.93 -35.34 26.37
N ASN A 9 32.79 -35.77 26.92
CA ASN A 9 31.47 -35.40 26.40
C ASN A 9 30.95 -34.07 26.96
N TYR A 10 31.70 -33.40 27.85
CA TYR A 10 31.32 -32.08 28.33
C TYR A 10 31.41 -31.07 27.19
N THR A 11 30.24 -30.69 26.70
CA THR A 11 30.12 -29.83 25.52
C THR A 11 29.91 -28.38 25.91
N VAL A 12 30.79 -27.52 25.43
CA VAL A 12 30.52 -26.08 25.33
C VAL A 12 30.12 -25.83 23.88
N PRO A 13 28.83 -25.58 23.58
CA PRO A 13 28.36 -25.39 22.22
C PRO A 13 29.14 -24.29 21.49
N GLY A 14 29.36 -24.50 20.19
CA GLY A 14 30.10 -23.61 19.31
C GLY A 14 29.93 -24.05 17.87
N GLY A 15 30.27 -23.18 16.92
CA GLY A 15 30.07 -23.47 15.49
C GLY A 15 28.61 -23.76 15.15
N VAL A 16 27.68 -23.04 15.77
CA VAL A 16 26.24 -23.23 15.57
C VAL A 16 25.84 -22.67 14.22
N LYS A 17 25.21 -23.50 13.39
CA LYS A 17 24.67 -23.09 12.07
C LYS A 17 23.27 -23.62 11.93
N LEU A 18 22.37 -22.79 11.42
CA LEU A 18 20.99 -23.20 11.15
C LEU A 18 20.67 -22.98 9.68
N PHE A 19 20.32 -24.08 9.02
CA PHE A 19 19.94 -24.11 7.63
C PHE A 19 18.44 -24.34 7.48
N PHE A 20 17.83 -23.67 6.51
CA PHE A 20 16.42 -23.85 6.17
C PHE A 20 16.23 -23.87 4.65
N ASP A 21 15.46 -24.85 4.17
CA ASP A 21 15.06 -24.96 2.76
C ASP A 21 13.54 -24.85 2.64
N ALA A 22 13.08 -23.74 2.07
CA ALA A 22 11.67 -23.46 1.76
C ALA A 22 11.19 -24.12 0.44
N GLY A 23 11.93 -25.09 -0.09
CA GLY A 23 11.70 -25.72 -1.41
C GLY A 23 12.41 -25.03 -2.57
N THR A 24 13.36 -24.13 -2.28
CA THR A 24 14.14 -23.39 -3.31
C THR A 24 15.64 -23.58 -3.18
N GLY A 25 16.07 -24.45 -2.26
CA GLY A 25 17.46 -24.69 -1.92
C GLY A 25 17.72 -24.38 -0.45
N GLU A 26 18.66 -25.13 0.12
CA GLU A 26 19.10 -24.94 1.50
C GLU A 26 19.82 -23.60 1.66
N ARG A 27 19.40 -22.81 2.66
CA ARG A 27 19.99 -21.49 2.95
C ARG A 27 20.47 -21.42 4.39
N ASP A 28 21.63 -20.79 4.58
CA ASP A 28 22.13 -20.40 5.90
C ASP A 28 21.32 -19.20 6.43
N LEU A 29 20.85 -19.30 7.68
CA LEU A 29 20.13 -18.23 8.37
C LEU A 29 21.06 -17.19 9.02
N GLY A 30 22.37 -17.38 8.95
CA GLY A 30 23.37 -16.45 9.49
C GLY A 30 23.78 -16.81 10.93
N ASN A 31 24.46 -15.87 11.59
CA ASN A 31 24.96 -16.08 12.94
C ASN A 31 23.83 -16.26 13.98
N ILE A 32 23.84 -17.39 14.67
CA ILE A 32 22.85 -17.75 15.70
C ILE A 32 23.44 -17.48 17.09
N THR A 33 22.88 -16.50 17.81
CA THR A 33 23.39 -16.09 19.13
C THR A 33 22.89 -16.99 20.26
N GLU A 34 21.70 -17.55 20.09
CA GLU A 34 21.03 -18.39 21.08
C GLU A 34 20.15 -19.41 20.36
N VAL A 35 20.15 -20.65 20.83
CA VAL A 35 19.26 -21.71 20.36
C VAL A 35 18.84 -22.61 21.51
N ASP A 36 17.53 -22.73 21.71
CA ASP A 36 16.90 -23.64 22.66
C ASP A 36 16.16 -24.73 21.89
N ILE A 37 16.44 -25.98 22.23
CA ILE A 37 15.76 -27.16 21.66
C ILE A 37 14.79 -27.68 22.72
N GLU A 38 13.50 -27.57 22.45
CA GLU A 38 12.41 -27.96 23.36
C GLU A 38 11.64 -29.15 22.77
N GLY A 39 11.75 -30.30 23.43
CA GLY A 39 10.84 -31.43 23.23
C GLY A 39 9.67 -31.35 24.21
N GLY A 40 8.48 -31.75 23.78
CA GLY A 40 7.29 -31.77 24.64
C GLY A 40 6.34 -32.90 24.28
N THR A 41 5.61 -33.38 25.29
CA THR A 41 4.53 -34.35 25.11
C THR A 41 3.27 -33.86 25.81
N GLU A 42 2.11 -34.08 25.20
CA GLU A 42 0.82 -33.96 25.89
C GLU A 42 0.31 -35.35 26.24
N GLU A 43 0.06 -35.59 27.53
CA GLU A 43 -0.32 -36.88 28.06
C GLU A 43 -1.76 -36.88 28.62
N LEU A 44 -2.52 -37.91 28.29
CA LEU A 44 -3.80 -38.20 28.91
C LEU A 44 -3.61 -39.21 30.04
N GLU A 45 -3.81 -38.72 31.26
CA GLU A 45 -3.68 -39.51 32.47
C GLU A 45 -5.04 -40.06 32.92
N HIS A 46 -5.13 -41.37 33.08
CA HIS A 46 -6.28 -42.03 33.70
C HIS A 46 -5.98 -42.28 35.19
N TYR A 47 -6.99 -42.02 36.02
CA TYR A 47 -6.94 -42.19 37.46
C TYR A 47 -7.99 -43.20 37.90
N SER A 48 -7.55 -44.34 38.42
CA SER A 48 -8.42 -45.33 39.03
C SER A 48 -9.06 -44.76 40.29
N ASN A 49 -10.38 -44.93 40.44
CA ASN A 49 -11.13 -44.48 41.61
C ASN A 49 -11.63 -45.66 42.47
N ARG A 50 -11.12 -46.86 42.24
CA ARG A 50 -11.59 -48.10 42.89
C ARG A 50 -11.21 -48.20 44.37
N SER A 51 -10.26 -47.39 44.83
CA SER A 51 -9.76 -47.37 46.21
C SER A 51 -10.26 -46.18 47.03
N GLY A 52 -11.21 -45.38 46.50
CA GLY A 52 -11.69 -44.16 47.16
C GLY A 52 -10.68 -43.00 47.19
N LYS A 53 -9.52 -43.15 46.54
CA LYS A 53 -8.53 -42.10 46.27
C LYS A 53 -8.14 -42.18 44.79
N ARG A 54 -7.91 -41.03 44.16
CA ARG A 54 -7.46 -40.96 42.76
C ARG A 54 -6.02 -41.46 42.67
N LEU A 55 -5.82 -42.62 42.06
CA LEU A 55 -4.49 -43.21 41.82
C LEU A 55 -4.26 -43.32 40.31
N LYS A 56 -3.17 -42.74 39.81
CA LYS A 56 -2.79 -42.82 38.39
C LYS A 56 -2.55 -44.28 38.01
N ASP A 57 -3.27 -44.79 37.02
CA ASP A 57 -3.19 -46.21 36.59
C ASP A 57 -2.81 -46.38 35.12
N LYS A 58 -2.99 -45.35 34.28
CA LYS A 58 -2.59 -45.36 32.87
C LYS A 58 -2.25 -43.96 32.38
N VAL A 59 -1.27 -43.90 31.48
CA VAL A 59 -0.86 -42.67 30.77
C VAL A 59 -0.81 -43.01 29.28
N ILE A 60 -1.36 -42.13 28.45
CA ILE A 60 -1.32 -42.23 26.98
C ILE A 60 -0.77 -40.91 26.44
N VAL A 61 0.26 -40.96 25.59
CA VAL A 61 0.76 -39.78 24.89
C VAL A 61 -0.20 -39.46 23.73
N LEU A 62 -0.70 -38.22 23.69
CA LEU A 62 -1.59 -37.72 22.65
C LEU A 62 -0.83 -36.97 21.56
N GLU A 63 0.14 -36.15 21.95
CA GLU A 63 0.92 -35.31 21.04
C GLU A 63 2.39 -35.32 21.43
N GLU A 64 3.27 -35.32 20.43
CA GLU A 64 4.71 -35.11 20.60
C GLU A 64 5.11 -33.88 19.78
N LYS A 65 5.90 -32.98 20.37
CA LYS A 65 6.29 -31.70 19.78
C LYS A 65 7.80 -31.53 19.90
N LEU A 66 8.39 -30.93 18.88
CA LEU A 66 9.79 -30.51 18.88
C LEU A 66 9.88 -29.08 18.32
N MET A 67 10.42 -28.17 19.12
CA MET A 67 10.58 -26.76 18.77
C MET A 67 12.02 -26.33 18.95
N LEU A 68 12.54 -25.57 18.00
CA LEU A 68 13.83 -24.89 18.09
C LEU A 68 13.55 -23.39 18.17
N LYS A 69 13.78 -22.78 19.32
CA LYS A 69 13.71 -21.32 19.48
C LYS A 69 15.10 -20.77 19.30
N PHE A 70 15.27 -19.78 18.44
CA PHE A 70 16.59 -19.23 18.17
C PHE A 70 16.55 -17.73 17.92
N LYS A 71 17.71 -17.10 18.01
CA LYS A 71 17.92 -15.70 17.66
C LYS A 71 19.08 -15.58 16.69
N PHE A 72 18.94 -14.71 15.70
CA PHE A 72 20.03 -14.29 14.83
C PHE A 72 20.27 -12.79 14.94
N ASP A 73 21.52 -12.36 14.75
CA ASP A 73 21.94 -10.96 14.83
C ASP A 73 22.37 -10.36 13.47
N GLU A 74 22.24 -11.14 12.40
CA GLU A 74 22.51 -10.73 11.01
C GLU A 74 21.19 -10.54 10.23
N PRO A 75 20.55 -9.36 10.30
CA PRO A 75 19.31 -9.09 9.59
C PRO A 75 19.54 -8.98 8.08
N VAL A 76 19.14 -10.02 7.35
CA VAL A 76 19.01 -9.99 5.88
C VAL A 76 17.53 -10.00 5.47
N ILE A 77 17.19 -9.37 4.35
CA ILE A 77 15.79 -9.18 3.93
C ILE A 77 15.07 -10.52 3.74
N GLU A 78 15.77 -11.54 3.29
CA GLU A 78 15.26 -12.89 3.09
C GLU A 78 14.94 -13.62 4.40
N ASN A 79 15.61 -13.27 5.51
CA ASN A 79 15.27 -13.76 6.86
C ASN A 79 14.09 -12.98 7.42
N LEU A 80 14.16 -11.65 7.31
CA LEU A 80 13.10 -10.76 7.80
C LEU A 80 11.76 -11.02 7.11
N LYS A 81 11.79 -11.44 5.83
CA LYS A 81 10.61 -11.92 5.11
C LYS A 81 9.89 -13.03 5.89
N TYR A 82 10.60 -14.02 6.44
CA TYR A 82 9.95 -15.08 7.21
C TYR A 82 9.34 -14.56 8.51
N TYR A 83 10.03 -13.65 9.20
CA TYR A 83 9.53 -13.03 10.43
C TYR A 83 8.24 -12.23 10.21
N PHE A 84 8.19 -11.41 9.16
CA PHE A 84 7.05 -10.52 8.85
C PHE A 84 5.96 -11.16 7.99
N LYS A 85 6.04 -12.46 7.70
CA LYS A 85 5.17 -13.14 6.73
C LYS A 85 5.15 -12.40 5.38
N GLY A 86 6.34 -12.01 4.94
CA GLY A 86 6.57 -11.15 3.79
C GLY A 86 6.18 -11.81 2.47
N GLY A 87 5.65 -11.01 1.54
CA GLY A 87 5.37 -11.42 0.16
C GLY A 87 6.63 -11.69 -0.68
N ALA A 88 6.50 -11.63 -2.00
CA ALA A 88 7.65 -11.65 -2.90
C ALA A 88 8.59 -10.47 -2.61
N ILE A 89 9.90 -10.70 -2.74
CA ILE A 89 10.90 -9.63 -2.60
C ILE A 89 10.98 -8.91 -3.94
N GLU A 90 10.78 -7.61 -3.91
CA GLU A 90 10.89 -6.73 -5.05
C GLU A 90 12.17 -5.91 -4.92
N ASN A 91 13.03 -6.00 -5.94
CA ASN A 91 14.22 -5.16 -6.03
C ASN A 91 13.90 -3.92 -6.86
N LEU A 92 14.13 -2.75 -6.27
CA LEU A 92 13.93 -1.45 -6.87
C LEU A 92 15.28 -0.87 -7.30
N SER A 93 15.30 -0.29 -8.49
CA SER A 93 16.48 0.38 -9.04
C SER A 93 16.52 1.85 -8.65
N PRO A 94 17.73 2.43 -8.48
CA PRO A 94 17.87 3.87 -8.30
C PRO A 94 17.54 4.62 -9.58
N GLY A 95 17.05 5.85 -9.45
CA GLY A 95 16.70 6.70 -10.58
C GLY A 95 15.50 7.58 -10.30
N THR A 96 14.61 7.67 -11.27
CA THR A 96 13.37 8.46 -11.16
C THR A 96 12.19 7.68 -11.72
N ALA A 97 11.04 7.83 -11.09
CA ALA A 97 9.77 7.32 -11.60
C ALA A 97 8.72 8.43 -11.60
N ALA A 98 7.66 8.26 -12.38
CA ALA A 98 6.61 9.26 -12.54
C ALA A 98 5.28 8.73 -12.02
N ILE A 99 4.56 9.60 -11.32
CA ILE A 99 3.15 9.44 -11.02
C ILE A 99 2.39 10.45 -11.87
N VAL A 100 1.31 9.99 -12.50
CA VAL A 100 0.44 10.82 -13.34
C VAL A 100 -0.95 10.81 -12.72
N ASP A 101 -1.52 12.00 -12.57
CA ASP A 101 -2.91 12.23 -12.18
C ASP A 101 -3.35 11.54 -10.88
N GLN A 102 -2.47 11.53 -9.86
CA GLN A 102 -2.85 11.10 -8.52
C GLN A 102 -3.87 12.08 -7.93
N ALA A 103 -5.04 11.58 -7.53
CA ALA A 103 -6.05 12.38 -6.85
C ALA A 103 -5.58 12.76 -5.44
N LEU A 104 -5.75 14.04 -5.08
CA LEU A 104 -5.39 14.57 -3.78
C LEU A 104 -6.39 15.67 -3.36
N VAL A 105 -6.95 15.56 -2.16
CA VAL A 105 -7.83 16.60 -1.59
C VAL A 105 -7.01 17.62 -0.82
N LEU A 106 -7.14 18.90 -1.17
CA LEU A 106 -6.38 19.99 -0.55
C LEU A 106 -7.22 20.74 0.49
N ASN A 107 -7.05 20.35 1.76
CA ASN A 107 -7.74 20.93 2.91
C ASN A 107 -6.96 22.09 3.53
N GLY A 108 -7.61 23.24 3.69
CA GLY A 108 -7.02 24.44 4.25
C GLY A 108 -5.80 24.91 3.44
N VAL A 109 -4.90 25.63 4.11
CA VAL A 109 -3.54 25.91 3.60
C VAL A 109 -2.53 24.85 4.05
N VAL A 110 -3.01 23.71 4.55
CA VAL A 110 -2.16 22.67 5.12
C VAL A 110 -1.50 21.88 4.00
N LEU A 111 -0.18 21.71 4.09
CA LEU A 111 0.57 20.85 3.18
C LEU A 111 0.17 19.38 3.37
N GLN A 112 -0.48 18.82 2.36
CA GLN A 112 -0.89 17.42 2.29
C GLN A 112 0.21 16.59 1.66
N SER A 113 0.57 15.46 2.29
CA SER A 113 1.55 14.53 1.72
C SER A 113 1.02 13.88 0.44
N VAL A 114 1.88 13.76 -0.57
CA VAL A 114 1.54 12.97 -1.77
C VAL A 114 1.71 11.46 -1.55
N GLY A 115 2.07 11.02 -0.34
CA GLY A 115 2.26 9.61 0.01
C GLY A 115 3.74 9.29 0.25
N GLN A 116 4.19 8.10 -0.17
CA GLN A 116 5.57 7.64 0.02
C GLN A 116 6.49 8.07 -1.13
N TYR A 117 6.36 9.32 -1.58
CA TYR A 117 7.15 9.87 -2.68
C TYR A 117 8.01 11.03 -2.19
N TYR A 118 9.26 11.03 -2.63
CA TYR A 118 10.33 11.82 -2.04
C TYR A 118 11.14 12.51 -3.14
N GLY A 119 11.63 13.72 -2.88
CA GLY A 119 12.45 14.47 -3.84
C GLY A 119 11.69 14.76 -5.13
N LEU A 120 10.52 15.40 -5.00
CA LEU A 120 9.64 15.64 -6.14
C LEU A 120 10.28 16.61 -7.14
N SER A 121 10.08 16.33 -8.42
CA SER A 121 10.47 17.18 -9.54
C SER A 121 9.39 17.14 -10.63
N GLY A 122 9.35 18.14 -11.51
CA GLY A 122 8.35 18.22 -12.58
C GLY A 122 6.89 18.18 -12.08
N VAL A 123 6.61 18.76 -10.91
CA VAL A 123 5.29 18.70 -10.29
C VAL A 123 4.30 19.56 -11.05
N THR A 124 3.20 18.95 -11.48
CA THR A 124 2.04 19.66 -12.02
C THR A 124 0.80 19.33 -11.18
N VAL A 125 0.00 20.35 -10.91
CA VAL A 125 -1.30 20.23 -10.26
C VAL A 125 -2.34 20.72 -11.25
N ARG A 126 -3.48 20.04 -11.36
CA ARG A 126 -4.56 20.45 -12.23
C ARG A 126 -5.93 20.22 -11.61
N GLN A 127 -6.86 21.12 -11.93
CA GLN A 127 -8.28 20.88 -11.70
C GLN A 127 -8.82 19.93 -12.77
N PHE A 128 -9.91 19.26 -12.41
CA PHE A 128 -10.64 18.32 -13.27
C PHE A 128 -12.09 18.21 -12.80
N LEU A 129 -12.93 17.63 -13.65
CA LEU A 129 -14.30 17.26 -13.34
C LEU A 129 -14.43 15.74 -13.28
N ASN A 130 -15.21 15.22 -12.32
CA ASN A 130 -15.48 13.79 -12.21
C ASN A 130 -16.42 13.32 -13.31
N LYS A 131 -17.45 14.14 -13.61
CA LYS A 131 -18.45 13.85 -14.63
C LYS A 131 -18.81 15.05 -15.48
N VAL A 132 -18.93 14.84 -16.79
CA VAL A 132 -19.46 15.82 -17.74
C VAL A 132 -20.55 15.14 -18.56
N PHE A 133 -21.79 15.60 -18.46
CA PHE A 133 -22.92 15.04 -19.20
C PHE A 133 -23.53 16.08 -20.12
N VAL A 134 -23.88 15.66 -21.33
CA VAL A 134 -24.72 16.42 -22.25
C VAL A 134 -26.08 15.74 -22.31
N TYR A 135 -27.14 16.48 -22.00
CA TYR A 135 -28.53 16.05 -22.14
C TYR A 135 -29.13 16.75 -23.37
N ASP A 136 -29.72 16.00 -24.29
CA ASP A 136 -30.27 16.51 -25.57
C ASP A 136 -31.80 16.75 -25.52
N GLY A 137 -32.36 16.89 -24.32
CA GLY A 137 -33.80 16.92 -24.10
C GLY A 137 -34.47 15.53 -24.05
N ALA A 138 -33.75 14.44 -24.33
CA ALA A 138 -34.27 13.08 -24.28
C ALA A 138 -33.33 12.10 -23.55
N ALA A 139 -32.03 12.13 -23.81
CA ALA A 139 -31.03 11.19 -23.34
C ALA A 139 -29.76 11.89 -22.86
N TYR A 140 -29.03 11.20 -21.97
CA TYR A 140 -27.72 11.65 -21.49
C TYR A 140 -26.59 11.00 -22.28
N THR A 141 -25.60 11.80 -22.65
CA THR A 141 -24.30 11.35 -23.18
C THR A 141 -23.20 11.71 -22.18
N ASP A 142 -22.40 10.72 -21.77
CA ASP A 142 -21.21 10.94 -20.91
C ASP A 142 -20.02 11.39 -21.77
N ARG A 143 -19.48 12.56 -21.46
CA ARG A 143 -18.32 13.21 -22.11
C ARG A 143 -17.15 13.42 -21.16
N SER A 144 -17.14 12.70 -20.04
CA SER A 144 -16.14 12.89 -18.98
C SER A 144 -14.71 12.57 -19.47
N ALA A 145 -14.55 11.56 -20.33
CA ALA A 145 -13.24 11.16 -20.84
C ALA A 145 -12.68 12.21 -21.81
N GLU A 146 -13.50 12.71 -22.74
CA GLU A 146 -13.13 13.77 -23.67
C GLU A 146 -12.81 15.06 -22.91
N ALA A 147 -13.62 15.42 -21.91
CA ALA A 147 -13.39 16.62 -21.10
C ALA A 147 -12.08 16.58 -20.28
N ASP A 148 -11.62 15.41 -19.82
CA ASP A 148 -10.40 15.30 -19.01
C ASP A 148 -9.10 15.11 -19.83
N THR A 149 -9.23 14.76 -21.11
CA THR A 149 -8.10 14.45 -21.98
C THR A 149 -7.61 15.68 -22.72
N LEU A 150 -6.33 16.07 -22.51
CA LEU A 150 -5.72 17.16 -23.28
C LEU A 150 -5.65 16.75 -24.76
N ALA A 151 -6.15 17.62 -25.65
CA ALA A 151 -6.31 17.30 -27.08
C ALA A 151 -7.18 16.05 -27.36
N GLY A 152 -8.20 15.82 -26.53
CA GLY A 152 -9.21 14.79 -26.75
C GLY A 152 -10.10 15.06 -27.96
N THR A 153 -11.02 14.13 -28.24
CA THR A 153 -12.01 14.29 -29.31
C THR A 153 -13.00 15.39 -28.93
N PRO A 154 -13.16 16.45 -29.74
CA PRO A 154 -14.10 17.51 -29.41
C PRO A 154 -15.53 17.00 -29.39
N PHE A 155 -16.36 17.52 -28.46
CA PHE A 155 -17.77 17.17 -28.37
C PHE A 155 -18.66 18.41 -28.44
N THR A 156 -19.77 18.28 -29.17
CA THR A 156 -20.79 19.33 -29.27
C THR A 156 -21.64 19.35 -28.01
N THR A 157 -22.05 20.56 -27.60
CA THR A 157 -22.88 20.78 -26.42
C THR A 157 -24.28 21.24 -26.80
N LEU A 158 -24.68 22.46 -26.45
CA LEU A 158 -26.05 22.96 -26.53
C LEU A 158 -26.42 23.21 -28.01
N THR A 159 -27.11 22.25 -28.64
CA THR A 159 -27.56 22.27 -30.04
C THR A 159 -29.01 22.71 -30.22
N ASP A 160 -29.90 22.32 -29.31
CA ASP A 160 -31.31 22.73 -29.25
C ASP A 160 -31.74 23.28 -27.89
N ALA A 161 -32.84 24.05 -27.85
CA ALA A 161 -33.33 24.83 -26.69
C ALA A 161 -33.50 24.05 -25.38
N ASN A 162 -33.62 22.73 -25.46
CA ASN A 162 -33.82 21.84 -24.32
C ASN A 162 -32.52 21.15 -23.86
N ASP A 163 -31.40 21.43 -24.53
CA ASP A 163 -30.13 20.81 -24.23
C ASP A 163 -29.54 21.39 -22.95
N VAL A 164 -28.84 20.54 -22.21
CA VAL A 164 -28.24 20.89 -20.94
C VAL A 164 -26.85 20.29 -20.83
N LEU A 165 -25.86 21.11 -20.46
CA LEU A 165 -24.52 20.66 -20.13
C LEU A 165 -24.37 20.62 -18.60
N TYR A 166 -24.12 19.44 -18.05
CA TYR A 166 -23.86 19.24 -16.63
C TYR A 166 -22.37 19.06 -16.38
N LEU A 167 -21.81 19.86 -15.47
CA LEU A 167 -20.43 19.75 -15.00
C LEU A 167 -20.43 19.29 -13.54
N GLY A 168 -19.97 18.07 -13.28
CA GLY A 168 -20.04 17.41 -11.99
C GLY A 168 -18.67 17.16 -11.36
N LYS A 169 -18.54 17.47 -10.07
CA LYS A 169 -17.35 17.19 -9.27
C LYS A 169 -17.72 16.73 -7.87
N ASP A 170 -16.94 15.82 -7.31
CA ASP A 170 -17.19 15.24 -5.97
C ASP A 170 -16.99 16.25 -4.83
N THR A 171 -16.27 17.33 -5.12
CA THR A 171 -15.98 18.44 -4.22
C THR A 171 -16.45 19.75 -4.85
N PRO A 172 -16.84 20.77 -4.06
CA PRO A 172 -17.17 22.09 -4.60
C PRO A 172 -15.97 22.70 -5.34
N PHE A 173 -16.24 23.61 -6.27
CA PHE A 173 -15.24 24.30 -7.09
C PHE A 173 -15.80 25.66 -7.51
N LYS A 174 -14.95 26.62 -7.88
CA LYS A 174 -15.40 27.99 -8.24
C LYS A 174 -15.03 28.43 -9.65
N GLU A 175 -14.25 27.62 -10.36
CA GLU A 175 -13.91 27.89 -11.76
C GLU A 175 -13.68 26.60 -12.55
N VAL A 176 -13.83 26.73 -13.86
CA VAL A 176 -13.40 25.75 -14.86
C VAL A 176 -12.76 26.49 -16.05
N TYR A 177 -11.83 25.83 -16.73
CA TYR A 177 -11.30 26.31 -18.01
C TYR A 177 -11.92 25.51 -19.13
N LEU A 178 -12.49 26.19 -20.12
CA LEU A 178 -13.03 25.58 -21.33
C LEU A 178 -12.16 25.96 -22.52
N ASP A 179 -11.71 24.94 -23.24
CA ASP A 179 -11.01 25.09 -24.51
C ASP A 179 -11.95 24.61 -25.63
N PHE A 180 -12.24 25.46 -26.60
CA PHE A 180 -13.21 25.17 -27.65
C PHE A 180 -12.54 24.83 -28.98
N ALA A 181 -13.11 23.86 -29.70
CA ALA A 181 -12.84 23.68 -31.13
C ALA A 181 -13.68 24.67 -31.96
N VAL A 182 -14.90 24.94 -31.53
CA VAL A 182 -15.81 25.92 -32.14
C VAL A 182 -16.47 26.72 -31.04
N HIS A 183 -16.32 28.04 -31.10
CA HIS A 183 -16.97 28.96 -30.18
C HIS A 183 -18.48 29.00 -30.43
N GLY A 184 -19.24 28.98 -29.34
CA GLY A 184 -20.69 29.08 -29.37
C GLY A 184 -21.17 30.50 -29.62
N SER A 185 -22.37 30.60 -30.20
CA SER A 185 -23.09 31.85 -30.40
C SER A 185 -24.54 31.66 -29.98
N TYR A 186 -24.81 32.08 -28.76
CA TYR A 186 -26.08 31.93 -28.03
C TYR A 186 -26.65 33.30 -27.64
N GLY A 187 -27.96 33.39 -27.42
CA GLY A 187 -28.60 34.62 -26.95
C GLY A 187 -28.21 34.96 -25.51
N ALA A 188 -28.30 33.97 -24.62
CA ALA A 188 -27.73 34.01 -23.28
C ALA A 188 -27.30 32.61 -22.83
N VAL A 189 -26.31 32.54 -21.95
CA VAL A 189 -25.91 31.31 -21.25
C VAL A 189 -26.25 31.48 -19.78
N VAL A 190 -26.97 30.51 -19.21
CA VAL A 190 -27.38 30.48 -17.81
C VAL A 190 -26.65 29.33 -17.14
N VAL A 191 -25.98 29.62 -16.03
CA VAL A 191 -25.26 28.65 -15.22
C VAL A 191 -25.94 28.58 -13.85
N GLU A 192 -26.39 27.39 -13.48
CA GLU A 192 -27.14 27.13 -12.25
C GLU A 192 -26.43 26.07 -11.41
N TYR A 193 -26.62 26.11 -10.10
CA TYR A 193 -26.18 25.09 -9.14
C TYR A 193 -27.38 24.53 -8.38
N TRP A 194 -27.23 23.38 -7.76
CA TRP A 194 -28.28 22.78 -6.92
C TRP A 194 -28.09 23.17 -5.45
N ASP A 195 -29.08 23.81 -4.83
CA ASP A 195 -29.03 24.25 -3.42
C ASP A 195 -29.56 23.20 -2.42
N GLY A 196 -30.04 22.05 -2.91
CA GLY A 196 -30.71 21.02 -2.12
C GLY A 196 -32.22 20.91 -2.42
N ASN A 197 -32.79 21.95 -3.03
CA ASN A 197 -34.23 22.09 -3.27
C ASN A 197 -34.56 22.47 -4.73
N SER A 198 -33.81 23.39 -5.32
CA SER A 198 -33.99 23.88 -6.69
C SER A 198 -32.64 24.15 -7.38
N TRP A 199 -32.72 24.36 -8.70
CA TRP A 199 -31.61 24.90 -9.47
C TRP A 199 -31.64 26.42 -9.37
N GLU A 200 -30.56 27.00 -8.87
CA GLU A 200 -30.40 28.44 -8.64
C GLU A 200 -29.26 29.00 -9.48
N ALA A 201 -29.42 30.20 -10.02
CA ALA A 201 -28.37 30.82 -10.84
C ALA A 201 -27.13 31.15 -9.99
N VAL A 202 -25.93 30.85 -10.50
CA VAL A 202 -24.69 31.23 -9.82
C VAL A 202 -24.52 32.75 -9.81
N THR A 203 -23.92 33.28 -8.75
CA THR A 203 -23.59 34.71 -8.67
C THR A 203 -22.15 34.99 -9.10
N GLY A 204 -21.88 36.19 -9.62
CA GLY A 204 -20.53 36.57 -10.06
C GLY A 204 -20.01 35.77 -11.27
N LEU A 205 -20.92 35.24 -12.11
CA LEU A 205 -20.54 34.55 -13.35
C LEU A 205 -19.70 35.48 -14.23
N GLY A 206 -18.52 35.00 -14.63
CA GLY A 206 -17.62 35.77 -15.48
C GLY A 206 -16.46 34.94 -16.04
N GLY A 207 -15.51 35.63 -16.68
CA GLY A 207 -14.41 35.01 -17.43
C GLY A 207 -14.70 34.93 -18.93
N ALA A 208 -13.66 34.64 -19.72
CA ALA A 208 -13.74 34.65 -21.18
C ALA A 208 -14.74 33.61 -21.73
N ALA A 209 -14.85 32.46 -21.07
CA ALA A 209 -15.72 31.37 -21.49
C ALA A 209 -17.14 31.46 -20.91
N ALA A 210 -17.49 32.53 -20.17
CA ALA A 210 -18.80 32.65 -19.50
C ALA A 210 -19.99 32.57 -20.46
N ALA A 211 -19.83 33.09 -21.68
CA ALA A 211 -20.83 33.03 -22.74
C ALA A 211 -20.65 31.84 -23.71
N LEU A 212 -19.71 30.92 -23.41
CA LEU A 212 -19.27 29.83 -24.29
C LEU A 212 -18.77 30.31 -25.67
N ALA A 213 -18.32 31.57 -25.76
CA ALA A 213 -18.00 32.26 -27.01
C ALA A 213 -16.50 32.53 -27.21
N ALA A 214 -15.65 32.10 -26.28
CA ALA A 214 -14.20 32.21 -26.35
C ALA A 214 -13.54 31.19 -25.42
N ASP A 215 -12.31 30.79 -25.74
CA ASP A 215 -11.50 29.96 -24.87
C ASP A 215 -11.17 30.71 -23.58
N GLY A 216 -11.12 29.96 -22.49
CA GLY A 216 -10.63 30.48 -21.23
C GLY A 216 -11.45 30.06 -20.04
N LYS A 217 -11.32 30.87 -18.99
CA LYS A 217 -11.97 30.61 -17.72
C LYS A 217 -13.46 30.94 -17.76
N MET A 218 -14.25 30.10 -17.10
CA MET A 218 -15.58 30.40 -16.56
C MET A 218 -15.49 30.30 -15.03
N GLN A 219 -15.90 31.35 -14.32
CA GLN A 219 -15.79 31.45 -12.86
C GLN A 219 -17.07 32.00 -12.24
N TRP A 220 -17.29 31.71 -10.96
CA TRP A 220 -18.42 32.19 -10.16
C TRP A 220 -18.02 32.37 -8.70
N THR A 221 -18.90 33.00 -7.92
CA THR A 221 -18.77 33.04 -6.46
C THR A 221 -19.24 31.69 -5.91
N LEU A 222 -18.40 31.03 -5.10
CA LEU A 222 -18.71 29.73 -4.51
C LEU A 222 -20.01 29.82 -3.68
N PRO A 223 -21.08 29.09 -4.05
CA PRO A 223 -22.31 29.08 -3.28
C PRO A 223 -22.13 28.43 -1.90
N VAL A 224 -22.78 28.99 -0.88
CA VAL A 224 -22.66 28.52 0.51
C VAL A 224 -23.55 27.32 0.79
N ASP A 225 -24.68 27.22 0.08
CA ASP A 225 -25.71 26.20 0.18
C ASP A 225 -25.64 25.16 -0.94
N TRP A 226 -24.55 25.12 -1.72
CA TRP A 226 -24.40 24.12 -2.77
C TRP A 226 -24.51 22.71 -2.17
N ALA A 227 -25.45 21.94 -2.69
CA ALA A 227 -25.70 20.58 -2.25
C ALA A 227 -25.42 19.56 -3.36
N VAL A 228 -25.18 18.32 -2.94
CA VAL A 228 -25.03 17.18 -3.85
C VAL A 228 -26.39 16.83 -4.46
N THR A 229 -26.41 16.55 -5.77
CA THR A 229 -27.55 16.01 -6.49
C THR A 229 -27.12 14.88 -7.41
N THR A 230 -28.08 14.06 -7.86
CA THR A 230 -27.81 12.89 -8.72
C THR A 230 -28.24 13.19 -10.15
N ILE A 231 -27.28 13.19 -11.08
CA ILE A 231 -27.52 13.30 -12.51
C ILE A 231 -27.00 12.04 -13.19
N ASN A 232 -27.85 11.41 -14.00
CA ASN A 232 -27.54 10.18 -14.73
C ASN A 232 -26.87 9.07 -13.88
N GLY A 233 -27.34 8.90 -12.63
CA GLY A 233 -26.86 7.88 -11.71
C GLY A 233 -25.58 8.21 -10.94
N TYR A 234 -25.02 9.42 -11.06
CA TYR A 234 -23.85 9.86 -10.30
C TYR A 234 -24.17 11.05 -9.41
N SER A 235 -23.88 10.93 -8.11
CA SER A 235 -24.14 11.97 -7.10
C SER A 235 -22.89 12.85 -6.91
N ALA A 236 -23.02 14.15 -7.19
CA ALA A 236 -21.92 15.11 -7.10
C ALA A 236 -22.43 16.55 -6.90
N TYR A 237 -21.51 17.51 -6.74
CA TYR A 237 -21.81 18.93 -6.93
C TYR A 237 -21.85 19.21 -8.42
N TYR A 238 -23.02 19.57 -8.93
CA TYR A 238 -23.22 19.86 -10.35
C TYR A 238 -23.46 21.33 -10.60
N LEU A 239 -22.86 21.82 -11.69
CA LEU A 239 -23.37 22.96 -12.43
C LEU A 239 -24.24 22.48 -13.59
N LYS A 240 -25.33 23.17 -13.82
CA LYS A 240 -26.24 23.00 -14.94
C LYS A 240 -26.12 24.22 -15.85
N ILE A 241 -25.75 24.00 -17.10
CA ILE A 241 -25.55 25.06 -18.09
C ILE A 241 -26.60 24.91 -19.19
N THR A 242 -27.34 25.97 -19.43
CA THR A 242 -28.36 26.08 -20.49
C THR A 242 -28.13 27.33 -21.31
N ALA A 243 -28.71 27.39 -22.51
CA ALA A 243 -28.67 28.56 -23.37
C ALA A 243 -30.09 29.02 -23.77
N THR A 244 -30.25 30.27 -24.20
CA THR A 244 -31.52 30.82 -24.71
C THR A 244 -31.41 31.34 -26.12
N THR A 245 -32.48 31.23 -26.92
CA THR A 245 -32.50 31.63 -28.33
C THR A 245 -32.35 33.15 -28.49
N PRO A 246 -31.91 33.66 -29.65
CA PRO A 246 -31.53 32.94 -30.88
C PRO A 246 -30.15 32.27 -30.80
N TRP A 247 -30.00 31.14 -31.48
CA TRP A 247 -28.74 30.40 -31.59
C TRP A 247 -28.30 30.38 -33.04
N THR A 248 -26.99 30.50 -33.27
CA THR A 248 -26.44 30.43 -34.63
C THR A 248 -25.36 29.39 -34.78
N THR A 249 -24.60 29.12 -33.72
CA THR A 249 -23.52 28.14 -33.76
C THR A 249 -23.41 27.44 -32.40
N PRO A 250 -23.64 26.13 -32.32
CA PRO A 250 -23.37 25.35 -31.12
C PRO A 250 -21.88 25.29 -30.80
N ALA A 251 -21.53 25.41 -29.51
CA ALA A 251 -20.15 25.27 -29.05
C ALA A 251 -19.69 23.80 -29.09
N THR A 252 -18.46 23.58 -29.54
CA THR A 252 -17.77 22.30 -29.42
C THR A 252 -16.54 22.45 -28.54
N ILE A 253 -16.40 21.59 -27.54
CA ILE A 253 -15.37 21.68 -26.50
C ILE A 253 -14.31 20.61 -26.73
N ASN A 254 -13.03 21.00 -26.70
CA ASN A 254 -11.88 20.09 -26.73
C ASN A 254 -11.66 19.43 -25.38
N HIS A 255 -11.63 20.22 -24.30
CA HIS A 255 -11.45 19.74 -22.93
C HIS A 255 -11.92 20.77 -21.89
N ILE A 256 -12.18 20.30 -20.66
CA ILE A 256 -12.56 21.11 -19.50
C ILE A 256 -11.61 20.77 -18.34
N ARG A 257 -10.42 21.37 -18.37
CA ARG A 257 -9.38 21.20 -17.34
C ARG A 257 -8.42 22.38 -17.33
N GLN A 258 -7.83 22.65 -16.17
CA GLN A 258 -6.91 23.77 -15.99
C GLN A 258 -5.70 23.35 -15.18
N ASN A 259 -4.50 23.69 -15.67
CA ASN A 259 -3.29 23.55 -14.87
C ASN A 259 -3.24 24.66 -13.82
N CYS A 260 -2.89 24.28 -12.59
CA CYS A 260 -2.59 25.19 -11.51
C CYS A 260 -1.18 25.73 -11.63
N VAL A 261 -0.99 26.95 -11.14
CA VAL A 261 0.29 27.65 -11.15
C VAL A 261 0.91 27.59 -9.75
N ALA A 262 2.12 27.05 -9.65
CA ALA A 262 2.87 27.02 -8.40
C ALA A 262 3.12 28.46 -7.88
N ASN A 263 3.01 28.64 -6.57
CA ASN A 263 3.09 29.92 -5.85
C ASN A 263 1.98 30.93 -6.16
N THR A 264 0.99 30.56 -6.99
CA THR A 264 -0.23 31.34 -7.20
C THR A 264 -1.45 30.58 -6.68
N ASP A 265 -1.59 29.31 -7.09
CA ASP A 265 -2.72 28.45 -6.76
C ASP A 265 -2.39 27.43 -5.68
N TYR A 266 -1.14 26.95 -5.66
CA TYR A 266 -0.65 25.97 -4.70
C TYR A 266 0.80 26.26 -4.31
N VAL A 267 1.19 25.77 -3.14
CA VAL A 267 2.57 25.70 -2.67
C VAL A 267 3.06 24.25 -2.72
N LEU A 268 4.33 24.10 -3.05
CA LEU A 268 5.02 22.82 -3.15
C LEU A 268 6.15 22.78 -2.13
N ASP A 269 6.14 21.74 -1.30
CA ASP A 269 7.31 21.23 -0.61
C ASP A 269 7.75 19.97 -1.36
N ALA A 270 8.88 20.01 -2.06
CA ALA A 270 9.37 18.86 -2.81
C ALA A 270 9.81 17.70 -1.90
N GLY A 271 9.86 17.92 -0.59
CA GLY A 271 10.40 16.98 0.37
C GLY A 271 11.91 16.84 0.22
N ALA A 272 12.44 15.77 0.81
CA ALA A 272 13.86 15.47 0.79
C ALA A 272 14.09 14.02 0.38
N ALA A 273 15.11 13.82 -0.45
CA ALA A 273 15.54 12.56 -0.97
C ALA A 273 17.06 12.48 -0.82
N GLY A 274 17.54 11.94 0.31
CA GLY A 274 18.97 11.85 0.59
C GLY A 274 19.34 10.74 1.58
N GLU A 275 20.65 10.57 1.79
CA GLU A 275 21.20 9.60 2.74
C GLU A 275 20.78 9.90 4.19
N ASP A 276 20.74 11.18 4.56
CA ASP A 276 20.43 11.65 5.91
C ASP A 276 18.92 11.67 6.25
N GLY A 277 18.05 11.40 5.28
CA GLY A 277 16.61 11.40 5.53
C GLY A 277 15.74 11.45 4.29
N ARG A 278 14.51 10.95 4.49
CA ARG A 278 13.44 10.94 3.49
C ARG A 278 12.27 11.72 4.04
N ILE A 279 11.94 12.84 3.40
CA ILE A 279 10.80 13.66 3.77
C ILE A 279 9.82 13.61 2.61
N PRO A 280 8.58 13.11 2.81
CA PRO A 280 7.59 13.08 1.75
C PRO A 280 7.36 14.46 1.17
N GLY A 281 7.21 14.53 -0.15
CA GLY A 281 6.75 15.74 -0.81
C GLY A 281 5.32 16.07 -0.42
N ARG A 282 4.99 17.36 -0.40
CA ARG A 282 3.70 17.85 0.10
C ARG A 282 3.22 19.02 -0.74
N ILE A 283 1.91 19.12 -0.87
CA ILE A 283 1.23 20.14 -1.66
C ILE A 283 0.12 20.75 -0.81
N GLY A 284 0.01 22.07 -0.82
CA GLY A 284 -1.08 22.79 -0.17
C GLY A 284 -1.64 23.84 -1.12
N ARG A 285 -2.93 24.15 -1.00
CA ARG A 285 -3.52 25.25 -1.78
C ARG A 285 -3.10 26.62 -1.21
N LEU A 286 -3.21 27.64 -2.03
CA LEU A 286 -3.13 29.04 -1.63
C LEU A 286 -4.52 29.66 -1.56
N VAL A 287 -4.80 30.44 -0.52
CA VAL A 287 -6.13 31.05 -0.31
C VAL A 287 -6.51 32.00 -1.46
N ALA A 288 -5.54 32.74 -1.98
CA ALA A 288 -5.73 33.67 -3.09
C ALA A 288 -5.85 32.96 -4.46
N GLY A 289 -5.60 31.66 -4.51
CA GLY A 289 -5.61 30.85 -5.72
C GLY A 289 -7.00 30.48 -6.23
N MET A 290 -7.04 29.77 -7.35
CA MET A 290 -8.29 29.23 -7.91
C MET A 290 -8.90 28.07 -7.12
N LEU A 291 -8.11 27.36 -6.32
CA LEU A 291 -8.55 26.18 -5.60
C LEU A 291 -9.40 26.53 -4.38
N VAL A 292 -10.52 25.84 -4.20
CA VAL A 292 -11.36 25.99 -3.01
C VAL A 292 -10.93 25.05 -1.88
N ASP A 293 -11.46 25.31 -0.69
CA ASP A 293 -11.15 24.49 0.47
C ASP A 293 -11.75 23.09 0.35
N GLY A 294 -10.92 22.06 0.52
CA GLY A 294 -11.35 20.67 0.36
C GLY A 294 -11.57 20.26 -1.10
N GLU A 295 -11.07 21.03 -2.06
CA GLU A 295 -11.14 20.66 -3.47
C GLU A 295 -10.20 19.50 -3.79
N GLU A 296 -10.69 18.52 -4.54
CA GLU A 296 -9.87 17.44 -5.09
C GLU A 296 -9.17 17.87 -6.38
N VAL A 297 -7.87 17.66 -6.46
CA VAL A 297 -7.03 17.96 -7.63
C VAL A 297 -6.32 16.70 -8.11
N LYS A 298 -5.82 16.75 -9.35
CA LYS A 298 -4.91 15.73 -9.87
C LYS A 298 -3.49 16.26 -9.83
N VAL A 299 -2.58 15.48 -9.26
CA VAL A 299 -1.16 15.81 -9.12
C VAL A 299 -0.34 14.81 -9.93
N SER A 300 0.53 15.33 -10.78
CA SER A 300 1.55 14.53 -11.46
C SER A 300 2.93 15.01 -11.05
N PHE A 301 3.88 14.09 -10.90
CA PHE A 301 5.26 14.43 -10.51
C PHE A 301 6.22 13.30 -10.87
N THR A 302 7.49 13.65 -10.95
CA THR A 302 8.60 12.70 -10.93
C THR A 302 9.19 12.66 -9.53
N TYR A 303 9.50 11.47 -9.02
CA TYR A 303 10.11 11.27 -7.71
C TYR A 303 11.39 10.43 -7.83
N VAL A 304 12.27 10.59 -6.85
CA VAL A 304 13.54 9.86 -6.79
C VAL A 304 13.29 8.44 -6.26
N THR A 305 13.88 7.45 -6.94
CA THR A 305 13.92 6.06 -6.49
C THR A 305 15.34 5.67 -6.09
N TRP A 306 15.45 4.64 -5.26
CA TRP A 306 16.73 4.14 -4.77
C TRP A 306 16.86 2.63 -4.98
N ALA A 307 18.12 2.18 -5.02
CA ALA A 307 18.46 0.79 -4.84
C ALA A 307 17.91 0.33 -3.48
N SER A 308 16.86 -0.49 -3.50
CA SER A 308 16.26 -1.02 -2.29
C SER A 308 15.59 -2.36 -2.60
N ALA A 309 15.40 -3.16 -1.57
CA ALA A 309 14.59 -4.36 -1.65
C ALA A 309 13.44 -4.22 -0.66
N GLN A 310 12.23 -4.61 -1.08
CA GLN A 310 11.03 -4.53 -0.25
C GLN A 310 10.21 -5.81 -0.37
N PHE A 311 9.33 -6.04 0.59
CA PHE A 311 8.27 -7.05 0.51
C PHE A 311 7.04 -6.52 1.25
N SER A 312 5.86 -7.01 0.89
CA SER A 312 4.62 -6.70 1.62
C SER A 312 4.60 -7.43 2.96
N ILE A 313 4.37 -6.70 4.06
CA ILE A 313 4.19 -7.31 5.39
C ILE A 313 2.87 -8.07 5.42
N ALA A 314 2.85 -9.25 6.04
CA ALA A 314 1.69 -10.15 6.06
C ALA A 314 1.14 -10.53 4.66
N GLY A 315 1.99 -10.48 3.64
CA GLY A 315 1.65 -10.86 2.27
C GLY A 315 1.64 -12.36 1.99
N ALA A 316 2.11 -13.20 2.92
CA ALA A 316 2.19 -14.65 2.75
C ALA A 316 1.76 -15.42 4.01
N SER A 317 1.60 -16.74 3.86
CA SER A 317 1.47 -17.69 4.97
C SER A 317 2.83 -18.02 5.59
N PHE A 318 2.83 -18.68 6.75
CA PHE A 318 4.06 -19.27 7.28
C PHE A 318 4.62 -20.30 6.30
N VAL A 319 5.94 -20.35 6.22
CA VAL A 319 6.66 -21.16 5.24
C VAL A 319 7.00 -22.50 5.87
N GLU A 320 6.61 -23.58 5.20
CA GLU A 320 7.03 -24.95 5.51
C GLU A 320 8.27 -25.30 4.69
N GLY A 321 9.15 -26.10 5.27
CA GLY A 321 10.42 -26.47 4.64
C GLY A 321 11.12 -27.60 5.37
N THR A 322 12.36 -27.88 4.96
CA THR A 322 13.28 -28.76 5.70
C THR A 322 14.26 -27.90 6.48
N ALA A 323 14.77 -28.40 7.61
CA ALA A 323 15.72 -27.65 8.41
C ALA A 323 16.84 -28.54 8.96
N ARG A 324 18.01 -27.93 9.18
CA ARG A 324 19.17 -28.60 9.76
C ARG A 324 19.90 -27.65 10.70
N LEU A 325 19.98 -28.00 11.97
CA LEU A 325 20.85 -27.37 12.96
C LEU A 325 22.14 -28.17 13.05
N GLU A 326 23.29 -27.52 12.95
CA GLU A 326 24.61 -28.08 13.20
C GLU A 326 25.23 -27.42 14.42
N VAL A 327 25.78 -28.20 15.33
CA VAL A 327 26.51 -27.72 16.51
C VAL A 327 27.87 -28.42 16.54
N HIS A 328 28.87 -27.76 15.95
CA HIS A 328 30.22 -28.30 15.79
C HIS A 328 31.24 -27.44 16.55
N PRO A 329 31.40 -27.65 17.87
CA PRO A 329 32.38 -26.90 18.65
C PRO A 329 33.83 -27.24 18.25
N ASP A 330 34.75 -26.35 18.62
CA ASP A 330 36.19 -26.54 18.39
C ASP A 330 36.71 -27.83 19.03
N ALA A 331 37.87 -28.30 18.55
CA ALA A 331 38.54 -29.45 19.12
C ALA A 331 38.74 -29.29 20.65
N GLY A 332 38.35 -30.31 21.42
CA GLY A 332 38.43 -30.31 22.89
C GLY A 332 37.26 -29.62 23.61
N ARG A 333 36.21 -29.20 22.91
CA ARG A 333 35.01 -28.57 23.51
C ARG A 333 33.76 -29.45 23.50
N GLY A 334 33.95 -30.78 23.47
CA GLY A 334 32.89 -31.78 23.60
C GLY A 334 32.33 -32.29 22.28
N ILE A 335 31.08 -32.77 22.30
CA ILE A 335 30.45 -33.54 21.21
C ILE A 335 29.97 -32.63 20.09
N ARG A 336 30.13 -33.10 18.84
CA ARG A 336 29.46 -32.54 17.67
C ARG A 336 28.14 -33.23 17.40
N PHE A 337 27.09 -32.47 17.10
CA PHE A 337 25.80 -33.04 16.75
C PHE A 337 25.03 -32.19 15.75
N ASP A 338 24.13 -32.85 15.04
CA ASP A 338 23.16 -32.23 14.14
C ASP A 338 21.74 -32.60 14.54
N VAL A 339 20.80 -31.67 14.33
CA VAL A 339 19.36 -31.93 14.36
C VAL A 339 18.81 -31.71 12.97
N VAL A 340 18.31 -32.77 12.34
CA VAL A 340 17.74 -32.72 10.99
C VAL A 340 16.24 -32.88 11.06
N LEU A 341 15.51 -31.90 10.54
CA LEU A 341 14.05 -31.81 10.57
C LEU A 341 13.52 -31.96 9.13
N PRO A 342 12.95 -33.13 8.77
CA PRO A 342 12.46 -33.41 7.43
C PRO A 342 11.28 -32.55 7.01
N LYS A 343 10.53 -32.02 7.98
CA LYS A 343 9.48 -31.04 7.76
C LYS A 343 9.40 -30.13 8.97
N ALA A 344 9.43 -28.83 8.73
CA ALA A 344 9.34 -27.82 9.77
C ALA A 344 8.64 -26.57 9.24
N ILE A 345 8.08 -25.79 10.17
CA ILE A 345 7.47 -24.49 9.89
C ILE A 345 8.23 -23.42 10.65
N LEU A 346 8.59 -22.34 9.95
CA LEU A 346 9.30 -21.21 10.53
C LEU A 346 8.32 -20.10 10.94
N LYS A 347 8.42 -19.64 12.20
CA LYS A 347 7.51 -18.68 12.82
C LYS A 347 8.29 -17.60 13.60
N PRO A 348 7.76 -16.37 13.72
CA PRO A 348 8.34 -15.37 14.62
C PRO A 348 8.13 -15.76 16.08
N ASN A 349 9.08 -15.42 16.96
CA ASN A 349 9.02 -15.77 18.38
C ASN A 349 9.21 -14.53 19.27
N GLY A 350 8.12 -13.86 19.63
CA GLY A 350 8.21 -12.59 20.35
C GLY A 350 8.50 -11.41 19.43
N SER A 351 9.15 -10.37 19.96
CA SER A 351 9.32 -9.07 19.31
C SER A 351 10.77 -8.73 18.96
N ILE A 352 10.99 -8.04 17.85
CA ILE A 352 12.25 -7.36 17.54
C ILE A 352 12.33 -6.06 18.36
N GLY A 353 13.33 -5.94 19.22
CA GLY A 353 13.60 -4.72 19.99
C GLY A 353 14.61 -3.82 19.26
N LEU A 354 14.30 -2.54 19.15
CA LEU A 354 15.23 -1.51 18.64
C LEU A 354 15.76 -0.72 19.84
N ASP A 355 16.98 -1.03 20.26
CA ASP A 355 17.67 -0.43 21.42
C ASP A 355 19.09 -0.07 20.99
N ASP A 356 19.51 1.19 21.22
CA ASP A 356 20.82 1.69 20.84
C ASP A 356 21.96 1.14 21.72
N LYS A 357 21.62 0.40 22.79
CA LYS A 357 22.58 -0.23 23.71
C LYS A 357 22.83 -1.70 23.43
N LYS A 358 22.12 -2.31 22.47
CA LYS A 358 22.22 -3.74 22.16
C LYS A 358 22.33 -3.95 20.66
N TRP A 359 22.97 -5.05 20.28
CA TRP A 359 22.88 -5.53 18.91
C TRP A 359 21.44 -5.94 18.62
N LEU A 360 21.04 -5.79 17.36
CA LEU A 360 19.73 -6.24 16.92
C LEU A 360 19.69 -7.77 16.99
N GLU A 361 18.71 -8.32 17.69
CA GLU A 361 18.43 -9.76 17.69
C GLU A 361 17.02 -9.99 17.16
N VAL A 362 16.89 -10.94 16.22
CA VAL A 362 15.60 -11.33 15.65
C VAL A 362 15.25 -12.72 16.15
N PRO A 363 14.24 -12.84 17.03
CA PRO A 363 13.86 -14.13 17.59
C PRO A 363 12.86 -14.88 16.69
N MET A 364 13.14 -16.15 16.45
CA MET A 364 12.32 -17.05 15.64
C MET A 364 12.13 -18.40 16.32
N THR A 365 11.14 -19.16 15.85
CA THR A 365 10.89 -20.54 16.23
C THR A 365 10.73 -21.39 14.99
N LEU A 366 11.39 -22.53 14.99
CA LEU A 366 11.23 -23.56 14.00
C LEU A 366 10.57 -24.77 14.67
N GLU A 367 9.37 -25.10 14.22
CA GLU A 367 8.56 -26.18 14.79
C GLU A 367 8.58 -27.37 13.84
N ALA A 368 8.96 -28.54 14.35
CA ALA A 368 8.94 -29.77 13.57
C ALA A 368 7.50 -30.18 13.28
N MET A 369 7.22 -30.51 12.02
CA MET A 369 5.90 -30.90 11.54
C MET A 369 5.89 -32.39 11.22
N ASP A 370 4.73 -33.03 11.29
CA ASP A 370 4.60 -34.45 10.93
C ASP A 370 4.99 -34.68 9.46
N ASN A 371 5.98 -35.55 9.26
CA ASN A 371 6.41 -36.05 7.97
C ASN A 371 6.30 -37.58 7.86
N SER A 372 5.41 -38.20 8.64
CA SER A 372 5.19 -39.66 8.69
C SER A 372 5.00 -40.32 7.33
N ALA A 373 4.44 -39.61 6.35
CA ALA A 373 4.26 -40.13 4.99
C ALA A 373 5.58 -40.38 4.24
N LEU A 374 6.61 -39.57 4.46
CA LEU A 374 7.89 -39.64 3.74
C LEU A 374 9.03 -40.17 4.62
N THR A 375 9.00 -39.89 5.93
CA THR A 375 9.98 -40.35 6.92
C THR A 375 9.28 -41.07 8.08
N PRO A 376 8.66 -42.24 7.85
CA PRO A 376 7.83 -42.93 8.84
C PRO A 376 8.58 -43.38 10.10
N LEU A 377 9.91 -43.58 10.01
CA LEU A 377 10.74 -43.98 11.14
C LEU A 377 11.17 -42.81 12.03
N ALA A 378 11.03 -41.57 11.54
CA ALA A 378 11.46 -40.36 12.23
C ALA A 378 10.65 -39.15 11.71
N PRO A 379 9.33 -39.11 12.00
CA PRO A 379 8.44 -38.09 11.45
C PRO A 379 8.82 -36.67 11.88
N LEU A 380 9.36 -36.51 13.10
CA LEU A 380 9.86 -35.24 13.64
C LEU A 380 11.37 -35.02 13.41
N GLY A 381 12.06 -35.98 12.79
CA GLY A 381 13.46 -35.86 12.43
C GLY A 381 14.46 -36.65 13.27
N TYR A 382 15.74 -36.35 13.07
CA TYR A 382 16.87 -37.12 13.61
C TYR A 382 17.80 -36.22 14.42
N PHE A 383 18.19 -36.71 15.60
CA PHE A 383 19.38 -36.26 16.30
C PHE A 383 20.56 -37.14 15.88
N LYS A 384 21.63 -36.53 15.37
CA LYS A 384 22.86 -37.22 14.95
C LYS A 384 24.00 -36.71 15.81
N SER A 385 24.59 -37.58 16.63
CA SER A 385 25.87 -37.28 17.28
C SER A 385 27.01 -37.92 16.51
N TYR A 386 28.14 -37.24 16.48
CA TYR A 386 29.37 -37.74 15.90
C TYR A 386 30.38 -38.03 17.01
N GLU A 387 31.22 -39.04 16.78
CA GLU A 387 32.37 -39.25 17.66
C GLU A 387 33.37 -38.12 17.48
N ASN A 388 33.98 -37.69 18.59
CA ASN A 388 35.09 -36.75 18.57
C ASN A 388 36.28 -37.45 17.92
N VAL A 389 36.37 -37.37 16.59
CA VAL A 389 37.59 -37.75 15.89
C VAL A 389 38.61 -36.65 16.21
N ALA A 390 39.57 -37.02 17.06
CA ALA A 390 40.72 -36.19 17.41
C ALA A 390 41.54 -35.79 16.18
#